data_AF-A0A496WXX0-F1
#
_entry.id   AF-A0A496WXX0-F1
#
_cell.length_a   1.000
_cell.length_b   1.000
_cell.length_c   1.000
_cell.angle_alpha   90.00
_cell.angle_beta   90.00
_cell.angle_gamma   90.00
#
_symmetry.space_group_name_H-M   'P 1'
#
loop_
_entity.id
_entity.type
_entity.pdbx_description
1 polymer ?
#
loop_
_entity_poly.entity_id
_entity_poly.type
_entity_poly.pdbx_seq_one_letter_code
_entity_poly.pdbx_strand_id
1 'polypeptide(L)'
;MQLRSFTGDLPNADDQNSTTLLFQPSIPFPLDNGDTILFRPGIPLLIDQPMFNAHDLDFDETTGLGDISFDLAYARTSDTGILTALGIISSLPTATDDLGSDRFTLGPEILLGKLTRQYVIGVFPNHQWDIGGTGDVDINLTTMQVFAIYLPGGGWNVGSVPIMNYDHNTNDWTIPINLQFGKTIIANGR
;
A
#
# COMPACT_ATOMS: atom_id res chain seq x y z
N MET A 1 -4.67 7.99 -6.78
CA MET A 1 -4.21 9.33 -6.37
C MET A 1 -4.49 9.48 -4.88
N GLN A 2 -3.49 9.90 -4.12
CA GLN A 2 -3.60 10.22 -2.70
C GLN A 2 -3.00 11.60 -2.49
N LEU A 3 -3.76 12.50 -1.87
CA LEU A 3 -3.26 13.79 -1.40
C LEU A 3 -2.89 13.66 0.08
N ARG A 4 -1.76 14.24 0.48
CA ARG A 4 -1.30 14.33 1.85
C ARG A 4 -1.03 15.80 2.18
N SER A 5 -1.41 16.20 3.38
CA SER A 5 -1.03 17.47 3.98
C SER A 5 -0.23 17.15 5.23
N PHE A 6 0.83 17.91 5.48
CA PHE A 6 1.75 17.66 6.58
C PHE A 6 1.48 18.63 7.74
N THR A 7 1.95 18.24 8.91
CA THR A 7 1.97 19.09 10.11
C THR A 7 3.19 18.71 10.94
N GLY A 8 3.76 19.66 11.67
CA GLY A 8 4.91 19.37 12.52
C GLY A 8 5.54 20.60 13.18
N ASP A 9 6.55 20.35 14.00
CA ASP A 9 7.24 21.40 14.78
C ASP A 9 8.31 22.16 13.97
N LEU A 10 8.63 21.70 12.76
CA LEU A 10 9.58 22.37 11.87
C LEU A 10 8.94 23.62 11.23
N PRO A 11 9.72 24.67 10.95
CA PRO A 11 9.21 25.86 10.25
C PRO A 11 8.51 25.49 8.94
N ASN A 12 7.34 26.07 8.67
CA ASN A 12 6.52 25.86 7.47
C ASN A 12 6.03 24.41 7.22
N ALA A 13 6.16 23.50 8.20
CA ALA A 13 5.71 22.11 8.05
C ALA A 13 4.21 21.98 7.79
N ASP A 14 3.41 22.86 8.41
CA ASP A 14 1.93 22.88 8.29
C ASP A 14 1.43 23.36 6.91
N ASP A 15 2.30 23.97 6.10
CA ASP A 15 1.97 24.49 4.76
C ASP A 15 2.32 23.50 3.63
N GLN A 16 2.90 22.35 3.96
CA GLN A 16 3.36 21.38 2.97
C GLN A 16 2.24 20.42 2.54
N ASN A 17 2.24 20.06 1.26
CA ASN A 17 1.34 19.06 0.68
C ASN A 17 2.12 18.18 -0.28
N SER A 18 1.69 16.92 -0.46
CA SER A 18 2.21 16.08 -1.52
C SER A 18 1.13 15.21 -2.14
N THR A 19 1.32 14.85 -3.41
CA THR A 19 0.42 13.96 -4.14
C THR A 19 1.15 12.69 -4.56
N THR A 20 0.57 11.53 -4.25
CA THR A 20 1.05 10.24 -4.75
C THR A 20 0.11 9.70 -5.83
N LEU A 21 0.68 9.42 -7.00
CA LEU A 21 0.04 8.64 -8.06
C LEU A 21 0.65 7.24 -8.06
N LEU A 22 -0.13 6.25 -7.64
CA LEU A 22 0.29 4.86 -7.64
C LEU A 22 -0.22 4.15 -8.89
N PHE A 23 0.70 3.68 -9.72
CA PHE A 23 0.40 2.75 -10.81
C PHE A 23 0.65 1.32 -10.33
N GLN A 24 -0.42 0.53 -10.23
CA GLN A 24 -0.35 -0.83 -9.69
C GLN A 24 -1.18 -1.81 -10.53
N PRO A 25 -0.65 -2.32 -11.66
CA PRO A 25 -1.35 -3.33 -12.44
C PRO A 25 -1.47 -4.64 -11.65
N SER A 26 -2.57 -5.36 -11.86
CA SER A 26 -2.72 -6.73 -11.37
C SER A 26 -2.53 -7.69 -12.53
N ILE A 27 -1.49 -8.52 -12.45
CA ILE A 27 -1.10 -9.45 -13.52
C ILE A 27 -1.36 -10.88 -13.02
N PRO A 28 -2.52 -11.47 -13.34
CA PRO A 28 -2.85 -12.83 -12.93
C PRO A 28 -2.31 -13.87 -13.91
N PHE A 29 -1.76 -14.96 -13.36
CA PHE A 29 -1.37 -16.18 -14.06
C PHE A 29 -2.24 -17.33 -13.55
N PRO A 30 -3.37 -17.63 -14.24
CA PRO A 30 -4.27 -18.70 -13.81
C PRO A 30 -3.63 -20.08 -13.97
N LEU A 31 -3.98 -20.99 -13.06
CA LEU A 31 -3.52 -22.38 -13.03
C LEU A 31 -4.66 -23.34 -13.37
N ASP A 32 -4.33 -24.55 -13.82
CA ASP A 32 -5.30 -25.58 -14.21
C ASP A 32 -6.25 -26.00 -13.08
N ASN A 33 -5.81 -25.85 -11.83
CA ASN A 33 -6.60 -26.19 -10.64
C ASN A 33 -7.59 -25.09 -10.20
N GLY A 34 -7.67 -23.98 -10.95
CA GLY A 34 -8.51 -22.82 -10.66
C GLY A 34 -7.88 -21.76 -9.75
N ASP A 35 -6.68 -22.02 -9.22
CA ASP A 35 -5.93 -21.05 -8.42
C ASP A 35 -5.15 -20.10 -9.34
N THR A 36 -4.53 -19.05 -8.79
CA THR A 36 -3.87 -18.01 -9.58
C THR A 36 -2.59 -17.57 -8.91
N ILE A 37 -1.50 -17.47 -9.68
CA ILE A 37 -0.33 -16.71 -9.23
C ILE A 37 -0.55 -15.24 -9.59
N LEU A 38 -0.44 -14.35 -8.62
CA LEU A 38 -0.60 -12.91 -8.80
C LEU A 38 0.77 -12.26 -8.73
N PHE A 39 1.08 -11.43 -9.73
CA PHE A 39 2.18 -10.47 -9.66
C PHE A 39 1.62 -9.06 -9.71
N ARG A 40 1.96 -8.23 -8.72
CA ARG A 40 1.41 -6.88 -8.55
C ARG A 40 2.52 -5.88 -8.26
N PRO A 41 3.20 -5.34 -9.28
CA PRO A 41 4.16 -4.26 -9.06
C PRO A 41 3.44 -2.96 -8.70
N GLY A 42 3.95 -2.22 -7.73
CA GLY A 42 3.50 -0.89 -7.34
C GLY A 42 4.57 0.14 -7.70
N ILE A 43 4.24 1.07 -8.60
CA ILE A 43 5.14 2.12 -9.06
C ILE A 43 4.57 3.47 -8.59
N PRO A 44 5.10 4.03 -7.49
CA PRO A 44 4.64 5.31 -6.96
C PRO A 44 5.36 6.48 -7.65
N LEU A 45 4.59 7.42 -8.20
CA LEU A 45 5.06 8.75 -8.58
C LEU A 45 4.66 9.73 -7.46
N LEU A 46 5.66 10.34 -6.84
CA LEU A 46 5.51 11.38 -5.84
C LEU A 46 5.60 12.74 -6.54
N ILE A 47 4.64 13.61 -6.27
CA ILE A 47 4.54 14.96 -6.81
C ILE A 47 4.57 15.91 -5.62
N ASP A 48 5.46 16.90 -5.71
CA ASP A 48 5.69 17.94 -4.71
C ASP A 48 5.94 17.34 -3.32
N GLN A 49 6.82 16.33 -3.23
CA GLN A 49 7.18 15.74 -1.94
C GLN A 49 8.07 16.71 -1.17
N PRO A 50 7.65 17.20 0.02
CA PRO A 50 8.43 18.13 0.80
C PRO A 50 9.66 17.45 1.40
N MET A 51 10.81 18.07 1.21
CA MET A 51 12.11 17.65 1.73
C MET A 51 12.68 18.80 2.57
N PHE A 52 12.92 18.55 3.86
CA PHE A 52 13.39 19.60 4.76
C PHE A 52 14.86 19.94 4.48
N ASN A 53 15.13 21.20 4.18
CA ASN A 53 16.47 21.73 3.97
C ASN A 53 16.94 22.48 5.23
N ALA A 54 17.87 21.86 5.95
CA ALA A 54 18.38 22.40 7.20
C ALA A 54 19.24 23.67 7.03
N HIS A 55 19.73 23.97 5.82
CA HIS A 55 20.49 25.19 5.55
C HIS A 55 19.58 26.42 5.49
N ASP A 56 18.46 26.29 4.78
CA ASP A 56 17.49 27.37 4.56
C ASP A 56 16.39 27.40 5.63
N LEU A 57 16.32 26.36 6.48
CA LEU A 57 15.26 26.14 7.48
C LEU A 57 13.86 26.16 6.85
N ASP A 58 13.76 25.60 5.64
CA ASP A 58 12.54 25.55 4.84
C ASP A 58 12.43 24.20 4.11
N PHE A 59 11.34 24.00 3.38
CA PHE A 59 11.11 22.80 2.57
C PHE A 59 11.33 23.05 1.09
N ASP A 60 12.07 22.16 0.45
CA ASP A 60 12.16 22.05 -1.00
C ASP A 60 11.16 20.97 -1.50
N GLU A 61 10.60 21.16 -2.69
CA GLU A 61 9.68 20.20 -3.30
C GLU A 61 10.40 19.31 -4.32
N THR A 62 10.31 17.99 -4.14
CA THR A 62 10.89 17.01 -5.07
C THR A 62 9.79 16.17 -5.72
N THR A 63 9.86 16.03 -7.05
CA THR A 63 8.96 15.16 -7.82
C THR A 63 9.75 14.05 -8.49
N GLY A 64 9.30 12.81 -8.34
CA GLY A 64 10.01 11.66 -8.88
C GLY A 64 9.36 10.34 -8.48
N LEU A 65 10.01 9.24 -8.87
CA LEU A 65 9.54 7.92 -8.49
C LEU A 65 9.99 7.62 -7.05
N GLY A 66 9.11 7.01 -6.27
CA GLY A 66 9.51 6.32 -5.05
C GLY A 66 9.94 4.88 -5.36
N ASP A 67 10.32 4.14 -4.32
CA ASP A 67 10.72 2.74 -4.48
C ASP A 67 9.58 1.90 -5.08
N ILE A 68 9.93 1.13 -6.12
CA ILE A 68 9.03 0.17 -6.75
C ILE A 68 8.93 -1.05 -5.85
N SER A 69 7.70 -1.38 -5.44
CA SER A 69 7.40 -2.60 -4.70
C SER A 69 6.71 -3.64 -5.58
N PHE A 70 6.66 -4.88 -5.12
CA PHE A 70 5.81 -5.90 -5.73
C PHE A 70 5.31 -6.92 -4.71
N ASP A 71 4.09 -7.40 -4.97
CA ASP A 71 3.55 -8.62 -4.38
C ASP A 71 3.68 -9.77 -5.39
N LEU A 72 4.12 -10.94 -4.93
CA LEU A 72 4.10 -12.19 -5.69
C LEU A 72 3.47 -13.29 -4.83
N ALA A 73 2.22 -13.65 -5.14
CA ALA A 73 1.44 -14.54 -4.29
C ALA A 73 0.75 -15.66 -5.07
N TYR A 74 0.67 -16.83 -4.44
CA TYR A 74 -0.28 -17.86 -4.82
C TYR A 74 -1.62 -17.55 -4.16
N ALA A 75 -2.65 -17.31 -4.95
CA ALA A 75 -3.97 -16.90 -4.52
C ALA A 75 -5.05 -17.91 -4.92
N ARG A 76 -6.04 -18.06 -4.04
CA ARG A 76 -7.16 -18.98 -4.19
C ARG A 76 -8.44 -18.34 -3.67
N THR A 77 -9.52 -18.54 -4.41
CA THR A 77 -10.88 -18.26 -3.95
C THR A 77 -11.66 -19.56 -3.94
N SER A 78 -12.13 -19.99 -2.77
CA SER A 78 -12.94 -21.20 -2.66
C SER A 78 -14.38 -20.97 -3.15
N ASP A 79 -15.10 -22.05 -3.45
CA ASP A 79 -16.53 -21.99 -3.84
C ASP A 79 -17.42 -21.32 -2.78
N THR A 80 -16.98 -21.34 -1.52
CA THR A 80 -17.70 -20.65 -0.42
C THR A 80 -17.27 -19.19 -0.28
N GLY A 81 -16.41 -18.67 -1.15
CA GLY A 81 -15.91 -17.30 -1.14
C GLY A 81 -14.80 -17.03 -0.13
N ILE A 82 -14.11 -18.06 0.37
CA ILE A 82 -12.92 -17.84 1.21
C ILE A 82 -11.77 -17.43 0.29
N LEU A 83 -11.17 -16.27 0.58
CA LEU A 83 -10.00 -15.74 -0.10
C LEU A 83 -8.76 -16.12 0.70
N THR A 84 -7.78 -16.73 0.04
CA THR A 84 -6.47 -16.99 0.63
C THR A 84 -5.39 -16.59 -0.35
N ALA A 85 -4.33 -15.95 0.13
CA ALA A 85 -3.10 -15.81 -0.63
C ALA A 85 -1.90 -16.00 0.28
N LEU A 86 -0.83 -16.59 -0.24
CA LEU A 86 0.46 -16.72 0.41
C LEU A 86 1.53 -16.33 -0.58
N GLY A 87 2.40 -15.42 -0.20
CA GLY A 87 3.36 -14.84 -1.13
C GLY A 87 4.54 -14.19 -0.45
N ILE A 88 5.25 -13.42 -1.26
CA ILE A 88 6.29 -12.51 -0.84
C ILE A 88 5.92 -11.09 -1.24
N ILE A 89 6.34 -10.15 -0.41
CA ILE A 89 6.35 -8.72 -0.71
C ILE A 89 7.80 -8.24 -0.70
N SER A 90 8.11 -7.30 -1.58
CA SER A 90 9.45 -6.73 -1.70
C SER A 90 9.39 -5.30 -2.21
N SER A 91 10.36 -4.48 -1.81
CA SER A 91 10.59 -3.12 -2.28
C SER A 91 12.01 -2.99 -2.82
N LEU A 92 12.17 -2.38 -3.99
CA LEU A 92 13.44 -2.24 -4.68
C LEU A 92 13.94 -0.79 -4.59
N PRO A 93 15.25 -0.55 -4.31
CA PRO A 93 15.84 0.78 -4.24
C PRO A 93 15.94 1.36 -5.65
N THR A 94 14.84 1.97 -6.10
CA THR A 94 14.62 2.40 -7.50
C THR A 94 14.07 3.82 -7.56
N ALA A 95 13.90 4.46 -6.40
CA ALA A 95 13.48 5.82 -6.29
C ALA A 95 14.42 6.79 -7.02
N THR A 96 13.87 7.95 -7.36
CA THR A 96 14.63 9.10 -7.86
C THR A 96 15.13 9.89 -6.67
N ASP A 97 16.43 10.22 -6.66
CA ASP A 97 17.06 10.96 -5.56
C ASP A 97 16.70 10.36 -4.18
N ASP A 98 16.48 11.19 -3.16
CA ASP A 98 16.16 10.76 -1.79
C ASP A 98 14.66 10.45 -1.57
N LEU A 99 13.92 10.09 -2.62
CA LEU A 99 12.48 9.76 -2.54
C LEU A 99 12.19 8.31 -2.11
N GLY A 100 13.24 7.53 -1.86
CA GLY A 100 13.17 6.13 -1.45
C GLY A 100 13.93 5.86 -0.18
N SER A 101 13.97 4.60 0.18
CA SER A 101 14.71 4.11 1.35
C SER A 101 16.17 3.76 1.03
N ASP A 102 16.51 3.61 -0.25
CA ASP A 102 17.74 2.97 -0.72
C ASP A 102 17.98 1.58 -0.11
N ARG A 103 16.91 0.93 0.35
CA ARG A 103 16.91 -0.44 0.87
C ARG A 103 16.20 -1.37 -0.09
N PHE A 104 16.78 -2.55 -0.24
CA PHE A 104 16.11 -3.69 -0.84
C PHE A 104 15.46 -4.49 0.29
N THR A 105 14.13 -4.61 0.25
CA THR A 105 13.37 -5.36 1.25
C THR A 105 12.84 -6.67 0.71
N LEU A 106 12.64 -7.63 1.59
CA LEU A 106 11.96 -8.88 1.28
C LEU A 106 11.25 -9.41 2.53
N GLY A 107 10.07 -9.98 2.34
CA GLY A 107 9.49 -10.83 3.36
C GLY A 107 8.14 -11.42 2.98
N PRO A 108 7.52 -12.18 3.90
CA PRO A 108 6.30 -12.92 3.63
C PRO A 108 5.06 -12.04 3.66
N GLU A 109 4.05 -12.45 2.92
CA GLU A 109 2.71 -11.87 2.96
C GLU A 109 1.62 -12.95 2.95
N ILE A 110 0.49 -12.67 3.61
CA ILE A 110 -0.63 -13.61 3.74
C ILE A 110 -1.95 -12.86 3.64
N LEU A 111 -2.83 -13.24 2.72
CA LEU A 111 -4.21 -12.79 2.68
C LEU A 111 -5.13 -13.86 3.25
N LEU A 112 -6.05 -13.45 4.14
CA LEU A 112 -7.19 -14.25 4.55
C LEU A 112 -8.45 -13.39 4.53
N GLY A 113 -9.47 -13.83 3.80
CA GLY A 113 -10.71 -13.08 3.70
C GLY A 113 -11.93 -13.91 3.34
N LYS A 114 -13.07 -13.24 3.35
CA LYS A 114 -14.36 -13.77 2.96
C LYS A 114 -15.05 -12.79 2.03
N LEU A 115 -15.36 -13.26 0.84
CA LEU A 115 -16.19 -12.59 -0.15
C LEU A 115 -17.59 -13.20 -0.11
N THR A 116 -18.59 -12.36 0.08
CA THR A 116 -20.01 -12.72 -0.01
C THR A 116 -20.75 -11.69 -0.85
N ARG A 117 -22.05 -11.90 -1.08
CA ARG A 117 -22.91 -10.92 -1.76
C ARG A 117 -23.06 -9.60 -1.00
N GLN A 118 -22.93 -9.62 0.33
CA GLN A 118 -23.19 -8.46 1.19
C GLN A 118 -21.93 -7.89 1.83
N TYR A 119 -20.84 -8.65 1.92
CA TYR A 119 -19.64 -8.23 2.63
C TYR A 119 -18.37 -8.75 1.98
N VAL A 120 -17.32 -7.92 2.04
CA VAL A 120 -15.92 -8.29 1.83
C VAL A 120 -15.18 -7.99 3.11
N ILE A 121 -14.72 -9.03 3.80
CA ILE A 121 -14.00 -8.88 5.07
C ILE A 121 -12.70 -9.67 5.04
N GLY A 122 -11.66 -9.17 5.70
CA GLY A 122 -10.41 -9.92 5.78
C GLY A 122 -9.23 -9.10 6.29
N VAL A 123 -8.08 -9.76 6.27
CA VAL A 123 -6.80 -9.25 6.74
C VAL A 123 -5.70 -9.64 5.75
N PHE A 124 -4.73 -8.75 5.58
CA PHE A 124 -3.58 -8.94 4.72
C PHE A 124 -2.32 -8.46 5.44
N PRO A 125 -1.81 -9.24 6.41
CA PRO A 125 -0.53 -8.99 7.03
C PRO A 125 0.65 -9.33 6.10
N ASN A 126 1.69 -8.51 6.19
CA ASN A 126 3.01 -8.83 5.69
C ASN A 126 4.07 -8.33 6.68
N HIS A 127 5.28 -8.84 6.52
CA HIS A 127 6.43 -8.38 7.26
C HIS A 127 7.63 -8.30 6.33
N GLN A 128 8.42 -7.24 6.42
CA GLN A 128 9.56 -7.00 5.54
C GLN A 128 10.79 -6.67 6.36
N TRP A 129 11.90 -7.28 5.97
CA TRP A 129 13.24 -6.90 6.39
C TRP A 129 13.97 -6.23 5.23
N ASP A 130 14.85 -5.28 5.51
CA ASP A 130 15.92 -4.98 4.58
C ASP A 130 16.90 -6.16 4.49
N ILE A 131 17.32 -6.48 3.27
CA ILE A 131 18.26 -7.56 2.97
C ILE A 131 19.49 -7.05 2.20
N GLY A 132 19.55 -5.74 1.96
CA GLY A 132 20.64 -5.05 1.28
C GLY A 132 20.24 -3.63 0.89
N GLY A 133 21.14 -2.97 0.15
CA GLY A 133 20.97 -1.57 -0.25
C GLY A 133 21.94 -0.64 0.48
N THR A 134 21.98 0.61 0.04
CA THR A 134 22.93 1.64 0.50
C THR A 134 22.33 2.62 1.49
N GLY A 135 21.03 2.56 1.75
CA GLY A 135 20.36 3.43 2.72
C GLY A 135 20.94 3.29 4.13
N ASP A 136 20.68 4.27 4.98
CA ASP A 136 21.19 4.29 6.37
C ASP A 136 20.12 3.90 7.41
N VAL A 137 18.86 3.82 6.99
CA VAL A 137 17.74 3.44 7.85
C VAL A 137 17.39 1.98 7.60
N ASP A 138 17.50 1.15 8.64
CA ASP A 138 17.13 -0.26 8.58
C ASP A 138 15.61 -0.43 8.48
N ILE A 139 15.13 -1.49 7.82
CA ILE A 139 13.71 -1.77 7.66
C ILE A 139 13.38 -3.07 8.37
N ASN A 140 12.52 -2.98 9.37
CA ASN A 140 11.93 -4.13 10.04
C ASN A 140 10.48 -3.78 10.35
N LEU A 141 9.60 -4.01 9.36
CA LEU A 141 8.27 -3.42 9.33
C LEU A 141 7.21 -4.50 9.17
N THR A 142 6.27 -4.56 10.12
CA THR A 142 5.01 -5.30 9.92
C THR A 142 3.96 -4.35 9.37
N THR A 143 3.39 -4.69 8.22
CA THR A 143 2.21 -4.01 7.67
C THR A 143 1.00 -4.90 7.83
N MET A 144 -0.14 -4.34 8.25
CA MET A 144 -1.40 -5.05 8.37
C MET A 144 -2.52 -4.24 7.74
N GLN A 145 -3.00 -4.71 6.59
CA GLN A 145 -4.21 -4.18 5.99
C GLN A 145 -5.42 -4.98 6.48
N VAL A 146 -6.38 -4.30 7.11
CA VAL A 146 -7.66 -4.91 7.49
C VAL A 146 -8.72 -4.30 6.59
N PHE A 147 -9.64 -5.10 6.07
CA PHE A 147 -10.74 -4.60 5.26
C PHE A 147 -12.07 -5.14 5.75
N ALA A 148 -13.05 -4.24 5.85
CA ALA A 148 -14.44 -4.57 6.10
C ALA A 148 -15.33 -3.67 5.26
N ILE A 149 -15.95 -4.25 4.24
CA ILE A 149 -16.76 -3.54 3.25
C ILE A 149 -18.15 -4.16 3.22
N TYR A 150 -19.17 -3.35 3.44
CA TYR A 150 -20.58 -3.68 3.29
C TYR A 150 -21.08 -3.27 1.90
N LEU A 151 -21.84 -4.18 1.28
CA LEU A 151 -22.43 -4.07 -0.05
C LEU A 151 -23.96 -4.18 0.08
N PRO A 152 -24.67 -3.08 0.41
CA PRO A 152 -26.14 -3.09 0.58
C PRO A 152 -26.92 -3.36 -0.71
N GLY A 153 -26.25 -3.36 -1.86
CA GLY A 153 -26.86 -3.50 -3.18
C GLY A 153 -26.96 -2.18 -3.93
N GLY A 154 -27.47 -2.22 -5.17
CA GLY A 154 -27.62 -1.02 -6.02
C GLY A 154 -26.30 -0.34 -6.41
N GLY A 155 -25.19 -1.08 -6.37
CA GLY A 155 -23.84 -0.58 -6.67
C GLY A 155 -23.16 0.15 -5.51
N TRP A 156 -23.82 0.31 -4.37
CA TRP A 156 -23.24 0.98 -3.20
C TRP A 156 -22.25 0.10 -2.44
N ASN A 157 -21.22 0.73 -1.89
CA ASN A 157 -20.32 0.14 -0.91
C ASN A 157 -20.01 1.15 0.20
N VAL A 158 -19.89 0.66 1.43
CA VAL A 158 -19.45 1.43 2.61
C VAL A 158 -18.52 0.55 3.40
N GLY A 159 -17.39 1.06 3.85
CA GLY A 159 -16.44 0.24 4.58
C GLY A 159 -15.24 0.99 5.12
N SER A 160 -14.26 0.22 5.55
CA SER A 160 -12.98 0.70 6.06
C SER A 160 -11.89 -0.27 5.61
N VAL A 161 -10.77 0.29 5.16
CA VAL A 161 -9.60 -0.44 4.68
C VAL A 161 -8.31 0.19 5.24
N PRO A 162 -8.12 0.26 6.58
CA PRO A 162 -6.91 0.82 7.18
C PRO A 162 -5.70 -0.05 6.87
N ILE A 163 -4.56 0.61 6.65
CA ILE A 163 -3.24 -0.01 6.55
C ILE A 163 -2.45 0.42 7.78
N MET A 164 -2.26 -0.51 8.72
CA MET A 164 -1.51 -0.26 9.94
C MET A 164 -0.06 -0.69 9.75
N ASN A 165 0.86 0.02 10.37
CA ASN A 165 2.28 -0.33 10.37
C ASN A 165 2.79 -0.43 11.80
N TYR A 166 3.68 -1.40 12.05
CA TYR A 166 4.48 -1.49 13.25
C TYR A 166 5.95 -1.57 12.87
N ASP A 167 6.70 -0.56 13.27
CA ASP A 167 8.15 -0.50 13.08
C ASP A 167 8.82 -1.18 14.28
N HIS A 168 9.52 -2.28 14.03
CA HIS A 168 10.21 -3.05 15.07
C HIS A 168 11.55 -2.43 15.47
N ASN A 169 12.09 -1.50 14.67
CA ASN A 169 13.32 -0.78 14.99
C ASN A 169 13.03 0.33 16.01
N THR A 170 11.91 1.05 15.85
CA THR A 170 11.52 2.13 16.79
C THR A 170 10.49 1.70 17.84
N ASN A 171 9.82 0.56 17.64
CA ASN A 171 8.67 0.08 18.44
C ASN A 171 7.42 0.96 18.34
N ASP A 172 7.22 1.61 17.18
CA ASP A 172 6.11 2.53 16.96
C ASP A 172 4.99 1.92 16.11
N TRP A 173 3.76 2.29 16.45
CA TRP A 173 2.56 1.95 15.69
C TRP A 173 2.04 3.16 14.92
N THR A 174 1.78 2.97 13.63
CA THR A 174 0.97 3.87 12.82
C THR A 174 -0.38 3.22 12.55
N ILE A 175 -1.46 3.79 13.10
CA ILE A 175 -2.83 3.27 12.97
C ILE A 175 -3.72 4.34 12.35
N PRO A 176 -4.01 4.26 11.04
CA PRO A 176 -4.88 5.23 10.41
C PRO A 176 -6.35 4.96 10.70
N ILE A 177 -7.13 6.03 10.79
CA ILE A 177 -8.59 5.96 10.72
C ILE A 177 -8.97 6.06 9.25
N ASN A 178 -9.61 5.03 8.72
CA ASN A 178 -10.06 4.99 7.33
C ASN A 178 -11.58 4.78 7.25
N LEU A 179 -12.24 5.51 6.36
CA LEU A 179 -13.63 5.30 5.99
C LEU A 179 -13.76 5.50 4.48
N GLN A 180 -14.44 4.58 3.82
CA GLN A 180 -14.75 4.67 2.39
C GLN A 180 -16.25 4.51 2.17
N PHE A 181 -16.76 5.28 1.21
CA PHE A 181 -18.09 5.11 0.64
C PHE A 181 -17.98 5.27 -0.86
N GLY A 182 -18.78 4.50 -1.61
CA GLY A 182 -18.72 4.55 -3.06
C GLY A 182 -19.98 4.01 -3.72
N LYS A 183 -20.17 4.38 -4.99
CA LYS A 183 -21.23 3.85 -5.84
C LYS A 183 -20.67 3.49 -7.20
N THR A 184 -20.78 2.22 -7.56
CA THR A 184 -20.55 1.75 -8.92
C THR A 184 -21.77 2.09 -9.77
N ILE A 185 -21.55 2.86 -10.83
CA ILE A 185 -22.55 3.16 -11.85
C ILE A 185 -22.15 2.48 -13.16
N ILE A 186 -23.14 1.93 -13.88
CA ILE A 186 -22.92 1.42 -15.22
C ILE A 186 -23.25 2.56 -16.18
N ALA A 187 -22.22 3.19 -16.73
CA ALA A 187 -22.37 4.15 -17.81
C ALA A 187 -22.30 3.37 -19.13
N ASN A 188 -23.42 3.28 -19.85
CA ASN A 188 -23.61 2.55 -21.12
C ASN A 188 -23.52 1.02 -21.03
N GLY A 189 -24.59 0.39 -20.54
CA GLY A 189 -24.85 -1.01 -20.85
C GLY A 189 -25.08 -1.17 -22.35
N ARG A 190 -24.24 -1.95 -23.02
CA ARG A 190 -24.67 -2.70 -24.20
C ARG A 190 -25.10 -4.09 -23.76
#